data_AF-A0A3P7DVW7-F1
#
_entry.id   AF-A0A3P7DVW7-F1
#
_cell.length_a   1.000
_cell.length_b   1.000
_cell.length_c   1.000
_cell.angle_alpha   90.00
_cell.angle_beta   90.00
_cell.angle_gamma   90.00
#
_symmetry.space_group_name_H-M   'P 1'
#
loop_
_entity.id
_entity.type
_entity.pdbx_description
1 polymer ?
#
loop_
_entity_poly.entity_id
_entity_poly.type
_entity_poly.pdbx_seq_one_letter_code
_entity_poly.pdbx_strand_id
1 'polypeptide(L)'
;MLLNDKWITAVNHVAEKAAERFEAQTIDLSNKVEDLNRHVNDLAQQRQRLQAENNDLLKEIHDQKVQLDNLQHVKYQLAQQLEEARRRLEDAERERSQLQAQLHQVQLELDSVRTALDEESAARAEAEHKLALANTEITQWKSKFDAEVALHHEEVEDLRKKMLQKQAEYEEQIEIMLQKISQLEKAKSRLQSEVEVLIVDLEKAQNTIAILERAKEQLEKTVNELKVRIDELTVELEAAQREA
;
A
#
# COMPACT_ATOMS: atom_id res chain seq x y z
N MET A 1 39.13 2.69 174.33
CA MET A 1 37.77 2.92 173.78
C MET A 1 37.74 4.03 172.74
N LEU A 2 38.20 5.26 173.02
CA LEU A 2 38.22 6.38 172.03
C LEU A 2 38.89 6.06 170.68
N LEU A 3 39.99 5.28 170.68
CA LEU A 3 40.63 4.83 169.44
C LEU A 3 39.76 3.83 168.65
N ASN A 4 39.04 2.96 169.36
CA ASN A 4 38.22 1.90 168.78
C ASN A 4 36.94 2.47 168.15
N ASP A 5 36.26 3.39 168.83
CA ASP A 5 35.08 4.06 168.27
C ASP A 5 35.43 4.93 167.07
N LYS A 6 36.53 5.70 167.13
CA LYS A 6 37.04 6.43 165.95
C LYS A 6 37.35 5.49 164.79
N TRP A 7 37.91 4.32 165.06
CA TRP A 7 38.21 3.32 164.04
C TRP A 7 36.94 2.73 163.43
N ILE A 8 35.95 2.37 164.26
CA ILE A 8 34.63 1.87 163.80
C ILE A 8 33.89 2.92 162.98
N THR A 9 33.81 4.17 163.45
CA THR A 9 33.15 5.25 162.70
C THR A 9 33.88 5.54 161.38
N ALA A 10 35.22 5.53 161.38
CA ALA A 10 36.00 5.67 160.15
C ALA A 10 35.76 4.49 159.18
N VAL A 11 35.70 3.25 159.68
CA VAL A 11 35.39 2.06 158.86
C VAL A 11 33.97 2.12 158.31
N ASN A 12 32.97 2.47 159.13
CA ASN A 12 31.58 2.62 158.67
C ASN A 12 31.46 3.74 157.64
N HIS A 13 32.09 4.90 157.86
CA HIS A 13 32.09 5.99 156.87
C HIS A 13 32.78 5.59 155.55
N VAL A 14 33.86 4.81 155.62
CA VAL A 14 34.52 4.24 154.44
C VAL A 14 33.62 3.21 153.73
N ALA A 15 32.92 2.36 154.49
CA ALA A 15 32.01 1.36 153.96
C ALA A 15 30.75 1.98 153.32
N GLU A 16 30.18 3.01 153.95
CA GLU A 16 29.01 3.75 153.46
C GLU A 16 29.36 4.53 152.19
N LYS A 17 30.51 5.23 152.17
CA LYS A 17 31.04 5.82 150.92
C LYS A 17 31.32 4.79 149.84
N ALA A 18 31.78 3.58 150.20
CA ALA A 18 31.98 2.51 149.23
C ALA A 18 30.64 1.99 148.69
N ALA A 19 29.62 1.86 149.55
CA ALA A 19 28.27 1.46 149.16
C ALA A 19 27.61 2.50 148.24
N GLU A 20 27.64 3.79 148.60
CA GLU A 20 27.15 4.89 147.75
C GLU A 20 27.89 4.90 146.40
N ARG A 21 29.20 4.68 146.40
CA ARG A 21 30.00 4.59 145.17
C ARG A 21 29.59 3.39 144.32
N PHE A 22 29.34 2.23 144.92
CA PHE A 22 28.87 1.03 144.19
C PHE A 22 27.44 1.19 143.68
N GLU A 23 26.56 1.83 144.43
CA GLU A 23 25.18 2.10 144.02
C GLU A 23 25.14 3.09 142.86
N ALA A 24 25.90 4.20 142.94
CA ALA A 24 26.09 5.12 141.83
C ALA A 24 26.69 4.42 140.60
N GLN A 25 27.67 3.52 140.79
CA GLN A 25 28.24 2.71 139.72
C GLN A 25 27.22 1.72 139.12
N THR A 26 26.33 1.18 139.93
CA THR A 26 25.28 0.24 139.46
C THR A 26 24.23 0.97 138.63
N ILE A 27 23.82 2.17 139.04
CA ILE A 27 22.91 3.03 138.27
C ILE A 27 23.57 3.46 136.95
N ASP A 28 24.83 3.88 136.97
CA ASP A 28 25.58 4.25 135.75
C ASP A 28 25.69 3.06 134.78
N LEU A 29 26.01 1.86 135.30
CA LEU A 29 26.03 0.64 134.50
C LEU A 29 24.63 0.28 133.97
N SER A 30 23.57 0.43 134.75
CA SER A 30 22.20 0.16 134.33
C SER A 30 21.78 1.09 133.19
N ASN A 31 22.02 2.40 133.34
CA ASN A 31 21.76 3.39 132.29
C ASN A 31 22.56 3.05 131.02
N LYS A 32 23.84 2.67 131.17
CA LYS A 32 24.69 2.26 130.06
C LYS A 32 24.17 1.00 129.36
N VAL A 33 23.64 0.03 130.10
CA VAL A 33 23.02 -1.18 129.53
C VAL A 33 21.73 -0.84 128.79
N GLU A 34 20.89 0.04 129.32
CA GLU A 34 19.68 0.51 128.64
C GLU A 34 20.01 1.25 127.34
N ASP A 35 21.00 2.14 127.36
CA ASP A 35 21.47 2.87 126.18
C ASP A 35 22.08 1.91 125.14
N LEU A 36 22.88 0.93 125.57
CA LEU A 36 23.40 -0.12 124.68
C LEU A 36 22.26 -0.96 124.09
N ASN A 37 21.23 -1.31 124.86
CA ASN A 37 20.06 -2.04 124.36
C ASN A 37 19.26 -1.22 123.34
N ARG A 38 19.10 0.09 123.57
CA ARG A 38 18.50 1.01 122.58
C ARG A 38 19.33 1.03 121.30
N HIS A 39 20.64 1.21 121.39
CA HIS A 39 21.54 1.19 120.23
C HIS A 39 21.51 -0.15 119.46
N VAL A 40 21.45 -1.28 120.16
CA VAL A 40 21.32 -2.61 119.51
C VAL A 40 19.99 -2.71 118.76
N ASN A 41 18.89 -2.24 119.35
CA ASN A 41 17.58 -2.22 118.68
C ASN A 41 17.58 -1.30 117.46
N ASP A 42 18.17 -0.11 117.56
CA ASP A 42 18.29 0.84 116.43
C ASP A 42 19.11 0.23 115.29
N LEU A 43 20.26 -0.39 115.61
CA LEU A 43 21.09 -1.09 114.63
C LEU A 43 20.36 -2.29 114.00
N ALA A 44 19.57 -3.03 114.77
CA ALA A 44 18.77 -4.14 114.26
C ALA A 44 17.69 -3.66 113.27
N GLN A 45 17.00 -2.55 113.58
CA GLN A 45 16.03 -1.93 112.68
C GLN A 45 16.71 -1.38 111.41
N GLN A 46 17.86 -0.72 111.55
CA GLN A 46 18.63 -0.22 110.41
C GLN A 46 19.09 -1.37 109.51
N ARG A 47 19.60 -2.47 110.09
CA ARG A 47 19.97 -3.68 109.36
C ARG A 47 18.76 -4.26 108.61
N GLN A 48 17.59 -4.31 109.23
CA GLN A 48 16.38 -4.82 108.58
C GLN A 48 15.95 -3.92 107.39
N ARG A 49 16.03 -2.60 107.52
CA ARG A 49 15.76 -1.65 106.43
C ARG A 49 16.75 -1.83 105.28
N LEU A 50 18.04 -1.84 105.58
CA LEU A 50 19.09 -2.07 104.57
C LEU A 50 18.94 -3.43 103.89
N GLN A 51 18.53 -4.47 104.62
CA GLN A 51 18.27 -5.78 104.03
C GLN A 51 17.07 -5.76 103.07
N ALA A 52 16.00 -5.03 103.42
CA ALA A 52 14.85 -4.85 102.54
C ALA A 52 15.24 -4.08 101.27
N GLU A 53 15.95 -2.95 101.41
CA GLU A 53 16.48 -2.17 100.29
C GLU A 53 17.40 -3.00 99.40
N ASN A 54 18.27 -3.85 99.98
CA ASN A 54 19.14 -4.73 99.21
C ASN A 54 18.34 -5.75 98.38
N ASN A 55 17.31 -6.35 98.96
CA ASN A 55 16.43 -7.28 98.26
C ASN A 55 15.66 -6.58 97.11
N ASP A 56 15.21 -5.35 97.32
CA ASP A 56 14.52 -4.56 96.30
C ASP A 56 15.48 -4.19 95.14
N LEU A 57 16.70 -3.77 95.46
CA LEU A 57 17.75 -3.49 94.46
C LEU A 57 18.15 -4.75 93.67
N LEU A 58 18.24 -5.92 94.32
CA LEU A 58 18.52 -7.18 93.64
C LEU A 58 17.41 -7.57 92.67
N LYS A 59 16.15 -7.32 93.04
CA LYS A 59 15.00 -7.54 92.17
C LYS A 59 15.02 -6.58 90.97
N GLU A 60 15.29 -5.29 91.21
CA GLU A 60 15.39 -4.29 90.14
C GLU A 60 16.52 -4.64 89.16
N ILE A 61 17.70 -5.05 89.66
CA ILE A 61 18.80 -5.52 88.81
C ILE A 61 18.37 -6.71 87.95
N HIS A 62 17.62 -7.67 88.51
CA HIS A 62 17.11 -8.82 87.76
C HIS A 62 16.14 -8.37 86.65
N ASP A 63 15.17 -7.51 86.99
CA ASP A 63 14.18 -6.99 86.04
C ASP A 63 14.85 -6.19 84.91
N GLN A 64 15.82 -5.33 85.23
CA GLN A 64 16.62 -4.59 84.25
C GLN A 64 17.44 -5.53 83.35
N LYS A 65 17.95 -6.64 83.88
CA LYS A 65 18.70 -7.64 83.09
C LYS A 65 17.80 -8.36 82.08
N VAL A 66 16.61 -8.77 82.51
CA VAL A 66 15.58 -9.35 81.62
C VAL A 66 15.16 -8.34 80.54
N GLN A 67 14.98 -7.07 80.91
CA GLN A 67 14.67 -6.02 79.94
C GLN A 67 15.80 -5.79 78.93
N LEU A 68 17.06 -5.81 79.38
CA LEU A 68 18.23 -5.69 78.51
C LEU A 68 18.29 -6.85 77.50
N ASP A 69 18.08 -8.08 77.95
CA ASP A 69 18.07 -9.26 77.08
C ASP A 69 16.93 -9.19 76.04
N ASN A 70 15.74 -8.76 76.46
CA ASN A 70 14.62 -8.51 75.55
C ASN A 70 14.94 -7.43 74.51
N LEU A 71 15.53 -6.30 74.93
CA LEU A 71 15.94 -5.22 74.02
C LEU A 71 17.03 -5.68 73.05
N GLN A 72 17.98 -6.52 73.49
CA GLN A 72 18.98 -7.12 72.61
C GLN A 72 18.34 -8.04 71.56
N HIS A 73 17.34 -8.85 71.94
CA HIS A 73 16.62 -9.69 71.01
C HIS A 73 15.86 -8.88 69.96
N VAL A 74 15.09 -7.87 70.39
CA VAL A 74 14.37 -6.96 69.49
C VAL A 74 15.35 -6.20 68.57
N LYS A 75 16.50 -5.74 69.08
CA LYS A 75 17.53 -5.09 68.27
C LYS A 75 18.04 -6.02 67.17
N TYR A 76 18.29 -7.30 67.47
CA TYR A 76 18.75 -8.27 66.48
C TYR A 76 17.67 -8.53 65.41
N GLN A 77 16.41 -8.70 65.81
CA GLN A 77 15.29 -8.86 64.89
C GLN A 77 15.12 -7.65 63.97
N LEU A 78 15.16 -6.43 64.51
CA LEU A 78 15.07 -5.20 63.72
C LEU A 78 16.25 -5.05 62.75
N ALA A 79 17.46 -5.45 63.14
CA ALA A 79 18.61 -5.44 62.25
C ALA A 79 18.44 -6.43 61.08
N GLN A 80 17.90 -7.62 61.33
CA GLN A 80 17.57 -8.59 60.27
C GLN A 80 16.48 -8.06 59.33
N GLN A 81 15.39 -7.49 59.88
CA GLN A 81 14.32 -6.91 59.06
C GLN A 81 14.80 -5.74 58.21
N LEU A 82 15.70 -4.89 58.73
CA LEU A 82 16.30 -3.81 57.97
C LEU A 82 17.14 -4.32 56.79
N GLU A 83 17.92 -5.38 57.01
CA GLU A 83 18.72 -6.01 55.96
C GLU A 83 17.84 -6.67 54.89
N GLU A 84 16.77 -7.37 55.29
CA GLU A 84 15.79 -7.93 54.36
C GLU A 84 15.09 -6.84 53.54
N ALA A 85 14.69 -5.73 54.18
CA ALA A 85 14.07 -4.60 53.50
C ALA A 85 15.02 -3.94 52.48
N ARG A 86 16.31 -3.81 52.83
CA ARG A 86 17.33 -3.30 51.90
C ARG A 86 17.50 -4.19 50.68
N ARG A 87 17.60 -5.51 50.87
CA ARG A 87 17.69 -6.47 49.76
C ARG A 87 16.48 -6.39 48.83
N ARG A 88 15.27 -6.35 49.40
CA ARG A 88 14.02 -6.19 48.61
C ARG A 88 13.99 -4.87 47.84
N LEU A 89 14.49 -3.78 48.43
CA LEU A 89 14.57 -2.49 47.75
C LEU A 89 15.54 -2.56 46.56
N GLU A 90 16.72 -3.14 46.76
CA GLU A 90 17.70 -3.29 45.67
C GLU A 90 17.17 -4.17 44.52
N ASP A 91 16.48 -5.26 44.84
CA ASP A 91 15.87 -6.14 43.83
C ASP A 91 14.77 -5.42 43.05
N ALA A 92 13.90 -4.67 43.74
CA ALA A 92 12.88 -3.85 43.09
C ALA A 92 13.49 -2.73 42.21
N GLU A 93 14.61 -2.13 42.61
CA GLU A 93 15.33 -1.14 41.80
C GLU A 93 15.95 -1.76 40.54
N ARG A 94 16.48 -2.98 40.64
CA ARG A 94 16.99 -3.76 39.48
C ARG A 94 15.86 -4.09 38.51
N GLU A 95 14.74 -4.62 39.01
CA GLU A 95 13.55 -4.93 38.19
C GLU A 95 12.99 -3.67 37.51
N ARG A 96 12.85 -2.57 38.26
CA ARG A 96 12.41 -1.28 37.70
C ARG A 96 13.32 -0.83 36.57
N SER A 97 14.64 -0.94 36.74
CA SER A 97 15.61 -0.54 35.71
C SER A 97 15.51 -1.42 34.45
N GLN A 98 15.30 -2.72 34.62
CA GLN A 98 15.06 -3.65 33.50
C GLN A 98 13.76 -3.34 32.76
N LEU A 99 12.66 -3.11 33.48
CA LEU A 99 11.38 -2.74 32.90
C LEU A 99 11.45 -1.41 32.15
N GLN A 100 12.20 -0.43 32.68
CA GLN A 100 12.41 0.85 31.99
C GLN A 100 13.20 0.67 30.68
N ALA A 101 14.22 -0.19 30.66
CA ALA A 101 14.96 -0.51 29.44
C ALA A 101 14.07 -1.24 28.41
N GLN A 102 13.26 -2.21 28.85
CA GLN A 102 12.30 -2.90 27.98
C GLN A 102 11.24 -1.96 27.42
N LEU A 103 10.69 -1.06 28.24
CA LEU A 103 9.75 -0.05 27.80
C LEU A 103 10.36 0.86 26.72
N HIS A 104 11.60 1.31 26.93
CA HIS A 104 12.30 2.12 25.93
C HIS A 104 12.51 1.35 24.61
N GLN A 105 12.89 0.08 24.68
CA GLN A 105 13.04 -0.77 23.50
C GLN A 105 11.72 -0.91 22.73
N VAL A 106 10.61 -1.17 23.42
CA VAL A 106 9.28 -1.27 22.80
C VAL A 106 8.85 0.06 22.17
N GLN A 107 9.19 1.20 22.78
CA GLN A 107 8.92 2.52 22.20
C GLN A 107 9.68 2.72 20.88
N LEU A 108 10.96 2.34 20.82
CA LEU A 108 11.76 2.42 19.59
C LEU A 108 11.20 1.49 18.50
N GLU A 109 10.81 0.28 18.86
CA GLU A 109 10.19 -0.68 17.93
C GLU A 109 8.85 -0.15 17.40
N LEU A 110 8.02 0.45 18.26
CA LEU A 110 6.76 1.06 17.86
C LEU A 110 6.97 2.20 16.86
N ASP A 111 7.95 3.08 17.10
CA ASP A 111 8.24 4.19 16.20
C ASP A 111 8.82 3.70 14.86
N SER A 112 9.62 2.63 14.88
CA SER A 112 10.12 1.96 13.66
C SER A 112 8.97 1.35 12.85
N VAL A 113 8.03 0.65 13.49
CA VAL A 113 6.87 0.06 12.81
C VAL A 113 5.95 1.13 12.23
N ARG A 114 5.75 2.24 12.96
CA ARG A 114 4.97 3.38 12.44
C ARG A 114 5.61 3.99 11.19
N THR A 115 6.92 4.22 11.23
CA THR A 115 7.66 4.73 10.06
C THR A 115 7.52 3.78 8.86
N ALA A 116 7.68 2.47 9.07
CA ALA A 116 7.51 1.49 8.01
C ALA A 116 6.06 1.45 7.46
N LEU A 117 5.06 1.61 8.32
CA LEU A 117 3.65 1.67 7.91
C LEU A 117 3.35 2.89 7.05
N ASP A 118 3.92 4.05 7.40
CA ASP A 118 3.76 5.29 6.64
C ASP A 118 4.45 5.20 5.26
N GLU A 119 5.66 4.63 5.21
CA GLU A 119 6.39 4.37 3.97
C GLU A 119 5.63 3.43 3.03
N GLU A 120 5.12 2.31 3.56
CA GLU A 120 4.33 1.35 2.78
C GLU A 120 3.00 1.97 2.30
N SER A 121 2.36 2.79 3.13
CA SER A 121 1.13 3.51 2.75
C SER A 121 1.38 4.49 1.60
N ALA A 122 2.51 5.21 1.64
CA ALA A 122 2.92 6.10 0.56
C ALA A 122 3.27 5.33 -0.73
N ALA A 123 4.00 4.22 -0.63
CA ALA A 123 4.34 3.37 -1.76
C ALA A 123 3.08 2.77 -2.42
N ARG A 124 2.12 2.33 -1.60
CA ARG A 124 0.81 1.85 -2.07
C ARG A 124 0.04 2.93 -2.80
N ALA A 125 -0.06 4.14 -2.25
CA ALA A 125 -0.77 5.25 -2.89
C ALA A 125 -0.16 5.61 -4.27
N GLU A 126 1.18 5.60 -4.36
CA GLU A 126 1.89 5.83 -5.63
C GLU A 126 1.63 4.72 -6.65
N ALA A 127 1.59 3.45 -6.22
CA ALA A 127 1.25 2.33 -7.09
C ALA A 127 -0.19 2.40 -7.61
N GLU A 128 -1.15 2.74 -6.74
CA GLU A 128 -2.56 2.97 -7.11
C GLU A 128 -2.69 4.11 -8.11
N HIS A 129 -1.95 5.20 -7.91
CA HIS A 129 -1.92 6.33 -8.85
C HIS A 129 -1.36 5.93 -10.23
N LYS A 130 -0.24 5.21 -10.29
CA LYS A 130 0.33 4.70 -11.54
C LYS A 130 -0.63 3.74 -12.27
N LEU A 131 -1.30 2.87 -11.53
CA LEU A 131 -2.29 1.95 -12.09
C LEU A 131 -3.49 2.71 -12.69
N ALA A 132 -3.96 3.76 -12.02
CA ALA A 132 -5.02 4.63 -12.54
C ALA A 132 -4.59 5.30 -13.85
N LEU A 133 -3.38 5.88 -13.90
CA LEU A 133 -2.83 6.47 -15.12
C LEU A 133 -2.75 5.45 -16.26
N ALA A 134 -2.16 4.27 -16.03
CA ALA A 134 -2.06 3.23 -17.04
C ALA A 134 -3.43 2.79 -17.58
N ASN A 135 -4.44 2.69 -16.71
CA ASN A 135 -5.81 2.37 -17.13
C ASN A 135 -6.43 3.47 -18.01
N THR A 136 -6.17 4.75 -17.70
CA THR A 136 -6.62 5.86 -18.55
C THR A 136 -5.93 5.83 -19.90
N GLU A 137 -4.62 5.57 -19.95
CA GLU A 137 -3.87 5.45 -21.21
C GLU A 137 -4.40 4.28 -22.06
N ILE A 138 -4.60 3.11 -21.48
CA ILE A 138 -5.17 1.95 -22.19
C ILE A 138 -6.55 2.29 -22.77
N THR A 139 -7.40 3.00 -22.02
CA THR A 139 -8.73 3.39 -22.49
C THR A 139 -8.65 4.39 -23.64
N GLN A 140 -7.73 5.37 -23.54
CA GLN A 140 -7.48 6.34 -24.61
C GLN A 140 -6.95 5.67 -25.88
N TRP A 141 -5.98 4.75 -25.76
CA TRP A 141 -5.45 4.01 -26.90
C TRP A 141 -6.50 3.13 -27.57
N LYS A 142 -7.34 2.44 -26.78
CA LYS A 142 -8.47 1.68 -27.31
C LYS A 142 -9.41 2.56 -28.12
N SER A 143 -9.88 3.67 -27.53
CA SER A 143 -10.76 4.61 -28.22
C SER A 143 -10.14 5.20 -29.48
N LYS A 144 -8.82 5.47 -29.46
CA LYS A 144 -8.10 5.99 -30.62
C LYS A 144 -8.03 4.96 -31.75
N PHE A 145 -7.66 3.72 -31.43
CA PHE A 145 -7.57 2.65 -32.43
C PHE A 145 -8.94 2.26 -32.98
N ASP A 146 -9.98 2.25 -32.14
CA ASP A 146 -11.36 2.00 -32.61
C ASP A 146 -11.81 3.08 -33.59
N ALA A 147 -11.47 4.35 -33.34
CA ALA A 147 -11.75 5.47 -34.25
C ALA A 147 -10.95 5.38 -35.56
N GLU A 148 -9.66 5.03 -35.50
CA GLU A 148 -8.81 4.84 -36.69
C GLU A 148 -9.29 3.66 -37.56
N VAL A 149 -9.67 2.55 -36.95
CA VAL A 149 -10.24 1.39 -37.66
C VAL A 149 -11.57 1.76 -38.34
N ALA A 150 -12.44 2.51 -37.66
CA ALA A 150 -13.70 2.97 -38.23
C ALA A 150 -13.47 3.90 -39.44
N LEU A 151 -12.53 4.84 -39.33
CA LEU A 151 -12.16 5.76 -40.42
C LEU A 151 -11.64 4.99 -41.64
N HIS A 152 -10.69 4.08 -41.45
CA HIS A 152 -10.14 3.29 -42.55
C HIS A 152 -11.17 2.35 -43.16
N HIS A 153 -12.09 1.81 -42.37
CA HIS A 153 -13.19 1.01 -42.90
C HIS A 153 -14.11 1.84 -43.81
N GLU A 154 -14.44 3.08 -43.41
CA GLU A 154 -15.23 4.01 -44.22
C GLU A 154 -14.50 4.40 -45.52
N GLU A 155 -13.20 4.72 -45.44
CA GLU A 155 -12.37 5.04 -46.61
C GLU A 155 -12.33 3.87 -47.61
N VAL A 156 -12.17 2.63 -47.13
CA VAL A 156 -12.16 1.44 -47.97
C VAL A 156 -13.52 1.21 -48.62
N GLU A 157 -14.62 1.36 -47.89
CA GLU A 157 -15.97 1.20 -48.44
C GLU A 157 -16.30 2.29 -49.47
N ASP A 158 -15.84 3.52 -49.29
CA ASP A 158 -16.01 4.60 -50.27
C ASP A 158 -15.20 4.37 -51.56
N LEU A 159 -13.95 3.90 -51.43
CA LEU A 159 -13.15 3.51 -52.59
C LEU A 159 -13.80 2.33 -53.32
N ARG A 160 -14.28 1.33 -52.58
CA ARG A 160 -14.97 0.17 -53.15
C ARG A 160 -16.22 0.58 -53.94
N LYS A 161 -17.05 1.47 -53.40
CA LYS A 161 -18.23 2.02 -54.11
C LYS A 161 -17.85 2.74 -55.39
N LYS A 162 -16.82 3.60 -55.35
CA LYS A 162 -16.30 4.30 -56.55
C LYS A 162 -15.81 3.33 -57.62
N MET A 163 -15.11 2.27 -57.23
CA MET A 163 -14.63 1.24 -58.17
C MET A 163 -15.79 0.45 -58.78
N LEU A 164 -16.80 0.07 -57.98
CA LEU A 164 -18.00 -0.61 -58.48
C LEU A 164 -18.80 0.28 -59.45
N GLN A 165 -18.94 1.57 -59.15
CA GLN A 165 -19.59 2.52 -60.06
C GLN A 165 -18.83 2.61 -61.39
N LYS A 166 -17.51 2.79 -61.32
CA LYS A 166 -16.66 2.87 -62.52
C LYS A 166 -16.68 1.57 -63.33
N GLN A 167 -16.76 0.42 -62.66
CA GLN A 167 -16.94 -0.87 -63.31
C GLN A 167 -18.27 -0.91 -64.07
N ALA A 168 -19.38 -0.50 -63.45
CA ALA A 168 -20.69 -0.44 -64.10
C ALA A 168 -20.70 0.50 -65.32
N GLU A 169 -20.06 1.67 -65.21
CA GLU A 169 -19.91 2.62 -66.33
C GLU A 169 -19.12 2.03 -67.51
N TYR A 170 -18.10 1.22 -67.24
CA TYR A 170 -17.35 0.51 -68.28
C TYR A 170 -18.14 -0.65 -68.88
N GLU A 171 -18.89 -1.40 -68.06
CA GLU A 171 -19.76 -2.48 -68.53
C GLU A 171 -20.84 -1.93 -69.48
N GLU A 172 -21.48 -0.79 -69.14
CA GLU A 172 -22.46 -0.12 -70.00
C GLU A 172 -21.82 0.36 -71.32
N GLN A 173 -20.64 0.98 -71.26
CA GLN A 173 -19.91 1.42 -72.46
C GLN A 173 -19.54 0.24 -73.37
N ILE A 174 -19.10 -0.88 -72.80
CA ILE A 174 -18.81 -2.11 -73.55
C ILE A 174 -20.09 -2.61 -74.23
N GLU A 175 -21.23 -2.63 -73.55
CA GLU A 175 -22.50 -3.04 -74.13
C GLU A 175 -22.92 -2.15 -75.31
N ILE A 176 -22.83 -0.82 -75.16
CA ILE A 176 -23.12 0.15 -76.23
C ILE A 176 -22.21 -0.10 -77.45
N MET A 177 -20.92 -0.31 -77.22
CA MET A 177 -19.97 -0.57 -78.31
C MET A 177 -20.25 -1.90 -79.01
N LEU A 178 -20.60 -2.96 -78.28
CA LEU A 178 -21.01 -4.25 -78.85
C LEU A 178 -22.27 -4.11 -79.72
N GLN A 179 -23.26 -3.34 -79.26
CA GLN A 179 -24.46 -3.05 -80.04
C GLN A 179 -24.12 -2.28 -81.33
N LYS A 180 -23.24 -1.28 -81.25
CA LYS A 180 -22.78 -0.50 -82.41
C LYS A 180 -22.02 -1.36 -83.41
N ILE A 181 -21.14 -2.24 -82.95
CA ILE A 181 -20.42 -3.21 -83.80
C ILE A 181 -21.44 -4.09 -84.54
N SER A 182 -22.42 -4.66 -83.83
CA SER A 182 -23.47 -5.49 -84.45
C SER A 182 -24.27 -4.73 -85.51
N GLN A 183 -24.61 -3.46 -85.29
CA GLN A 183 -25.29 -2.61 -86.28
C GLN A 183 -24.43 -2.36 -87.52
N LEU A 184 -23.15 -2.05 -87.32
CA LEU A 184 -22.19 -1.83 -88.42
C LEU A 184 -21.94 -3.11 -89.22
N GLU A 185 -21.89 -4.27 -88.58
CA GLU A 185 -21.78 -5.57 -89.26
C GLU A 185 -23.00 -5.86 -90.14
N LYS A 186 -24.21 -5.60 -89.64
CA LYS A 186 -25.45 -5.73 -90.44
C LYS A 186 -25.48 -4.76 -91.62
N ALA A 187 -25.11 -3.49 -91.40
CA ALA A 187 -25.05 -2.48 -92.45
C ALA A 187 -24.00 -2.84 -93.52
N LYS A 188 -22.82 -3.32 -93.09
CA LYS A 188 -21.77 -3.81 -93.98
C LYS A 188 -22.26 -4.97 -94.84
N SER A 189 -22.89 -5.98 -94.24
CA SER A 189 -23.43 -7.13 -94.97
C SER A 189 -24.48 -6.71 -96.01
N ARG A 190 -25.37 -5.77 -95.66
CA ARG A 190 -26.35 -5.22 -96.60
C ARG A 190 -25.68 -4.48 -97.76
N LEU A 191 -24.74 -3.57 -97.48
CA LEU A 191 -24.03 -2.85 -98.53
C LEU A 191 -23.21 -3.77 -99.43
N GLN A 192 -22.61 -4.83 -98.88
CA GLN A 192 -21.94 -5.86 -99.66
C GLN A 192 -22.91 -6.54 -100.63
N SER A 193 -24.12 -6.90 -100.19
CA SER A 193 -25.15 -7.46 -101.08
C SER A 193 -25.63 -6.47 -102.15
N GLU A 194 -25.77 -5.18 -101.81
CA GLU A 194 -26.14 -4.14 -102.78
C GLU A 194 -25.05 -3.94 -103.84
N VAL A 195 -23.77 -3.97 -103.44
CA VAL A 195 -22.62 -3.92 -104.36
C VAL A 195 -22.61 -5.12 -105.30
N GLU A 196 -22.86 -6.34 -104.79
CA GLU A 196 -22.95 -7.55 -105.62
C GLU A 196 -24.05 -7.43 -106.68
N VAL A 197 -25.23 -6.91 -106.32
CA VAL A 197 -26.34 -6.66 -107.27
C VAL A 197 -25.95 -5.62 -108.31
N LEU A 198 -25.34 -4.51 -107.90
CA LEU A 198 -24.91 -3.46 -108.83
C LEU A 198 -23.82 -3.92 -109.79
N ILE A 199 -22.92 -4.82 -109.36
CA ILE A 199 -21.93 -5.45 -110.23
C ILE A 199 -22.64 -6.26 -111.32
N VAL A 200 -23.62 -7.09 -110.95
CA VAL A 200 -24.42 -7.88 -111.91
C VAL A 200 -25.18 -6.98 -112.88
N ASP A 201 -25.77 -5.88 -112.41
CA ASP A 201 -26.49 -4.94 -113.26
C ASP A 201 -25.56 -4.17 -114.20
N LEU A 202 -24.36 -3.81 -113.73
CA LEU A 202 -23.33 -3.20 -114.56
C LEU A 202 -22.86 -4.16 -115.66
N GLU A 203 -22.61 -5.42 -115.35
CA GLU A 203 -22.25 -6.45 -116.33
C GLU A 203 -23.34 -6.65 -117.39
N LYS A 204 -24.62 -6.66 -116.98
CA LYS A 204 -25.77 -6.70 -117.91
C LYS A 204 -25.85 -5.47 -118.80
N ALA A 205 -25.65 -4.28 -118.22
CA ALA A 205 -25.65 -3.02 -118.97
C ALA A 205 -24.50 -2.99 -119.98
N GLN A 206 -23.29 -3.41 -119.59
CA GLN A 206 -22.13 -3.53 -120.48
C GLN A 206 -22.39 -4.51 -121.62
N ASN A 207 -22.99 -5.67 -121.34
CA ASN A 207 -23.40 -6.62 -122.38
C ASN A 207 -24.43 -6.01 -123.35
N THR A 208 -25.41 -5.27 -122.82
CA THR A 208 -26.43 -4.60 -123.62
C THR A 208 -25.81 -3.52 -124.52
N ILE A 209 -24.89 -2.71 -123.97
CA ILE A 209 -24.14 -1.70 -124.72
C ILE A 209 -23.36 -2.36 -125.84
N ALA A 210 -22.62 -3.44 -125.57
CA ALA A 210 -21.87 -4.16 -126.60
C ALA A 210 -22.77 -4.73 -127.71
N ILE A 211 -24.00 -5.16 -127.39
CA ILE A 211 -24.99 -5.59 -128.40
C ILE A 211 -25.48 -4.40 -129.23
N LEU A 212 -25.80 -3.28 -128.58
CA LEU A 212 -26.29 -2.06 -129.23
C LEU A 212 -25.22 -1.41 -130.11
N GLU A 213 -23.96 -1.42 -129.69
CA GLU A 213 -22.82 -0.93 -130.49
C GLU A 213 -22.66 -1.76 -131.76
N ARG A 214 -22.71 -3.10 -131.68
CA ARG A 214 -22.69 -3.96 -132.88
C ARG A 214 -23.88 -3.71 -133.80
N ALA A 215 -25.08 -3.53 -133.24
CA ALA A 215 -26.28 -3.24 -134.03
C ALA A 215 -26.20 -1.86 -134.71
N LYS A 216 -25.69 -0.86 -134.01
CA LYS A 216 -25.42 0.47 -134.54
C LYS A 216 -24.43 0.41 -135.69
N GLU A 217 -23.28 -0.25 -135.52
CA GLU A 217 -22.30 -0.42 -136.60
C GLU A 217 -22.91 -1.11 -137.83
N GLN A 218 -23.77 -2.11 -137.61
CA GLN A 218 -24.48 -2.79 -138.69
C GLN A 218 -25.46 -1.87 -139.43
N LEU A 219 -26.21 -1.04 -138.71
CA LEU A 219 -27.13 -0.06 -139.29
C LEU A 219 -26.38 1.05 -140.04
N GLU A 220 -25.27 1.54 -139.48
CA GLU A 220 -24.43 2.55 -140.14
C GLU A 220 -23.86 2.02 -141.46
N LYS A 221 -23.49 0.74 -141.54
CA LYS A 221 -23.12 0.08 -142.81
C LYS A 221 -24.29 0.07 -143.80
N THR A 222 -25.47 -0.38 -143.40
CA THR A 222 -26.65 -0.43 -144.28
C THR A 222 -27.07 0.96 -144.76
N VAL A 223 -27.01 1.99 -143.91
CA VAL A 223 -27.30 3.37 -144.30
C VAL A 223 -26.31 3.87 -145.35
N ASN A 224 -25.02 3.56 -145.18
CA ASN A 224 -24.01 3.94 -146.18
C ASN A 224 -24.21 3.20 -147.51
N GLU A 225 -24.52 1.91 -147.48
CA GLU A 225 -24.87 1.13 -148.69
C GLU A 225 -26.09 1.73 -149.41
N LEU A 226 -27.13 2.09 -148.67
CA LEU A 226 -28.32 2.72 -149.24
C LEU A 226 -28.04 4.11 -149.81
N LYS A 227 -27.19 4.91 -149.17
CA LYS A 227 -26.78 6.22 -149.71
C LYS A 227 -26.03 6.06 -151.02
N VAL A 228 -25.05 5.17 -151.07
CA VAL A 228 -24.33 4.85 -152.32
C VAL A 228 -25.33 4.40 -153.40
N ARG A 229 -26.30 3.57 -153.03
CA ARG A 229 -27.32 3.10 -153.97
C ARG A 229 -28.24 4.22 -154.48
N ILE A 230 -28.60 5.18 -153.62
CA ILE A 230 -29.39 6.35 -154.01
C ILE A 230 -28.57 7.25 -154.94
N ASP A 231 -27.30 7.49 -154.63
CA ASP A 231 -26.43 8.30 -155.47
C ASP A 231 -26.27 7.65 -156.87
N GLU A 232 -26.07 6.33 -156.93
CA GLU A 232 -26.07 5.55 -158.17
C GLU A 232 -27.38 5.74 -158.96
N LEU A 233 -28.53 5.54 -158.32
CA LEU A 233 -29.85 5.67 -158.96
C LEU A 233 -30.15 7.11 -159.40
N THR A 234 -29.63 8.11 -158.68
CA THR A 234 -29.82 9.53 -159.03
C THR A 234 -29.01 9.87 -160.27
N VAL A 235 -27.78 9.37 -160.36
CA VAL A 235 -26.95 9.49 -161.58
C VAL A 235 -27.61 8.79 -162.77
N GLU A 236 -28.17 7.59 -162.57
CA GLU A 236 -28.93 6.88 -163.60
C GLU A 236 -30.17 7.65 -164.06
N LEU A 237 -30.91 8.27 -163.12
CA LEU A 237 -32.09 9.08 -163.44
C LEU A 237 -31.74 10.35 -164.21
N GLU A 238 -30.70 11.07 -163.80
CA GLU A 238 -30.21 12.26 -164.51
C GLU A 238 -29.72 11.92 -165.92
N ALA A 239 -29.06 10.75 -166.08
CA ALA A 239 -28.68 10.24 -167.39
C ALA A 239 -29.92 9.96 -168.25
N ALA A 240 -30.92 9.27 -167.70
CA ALA A 240 -32.16 8.96 -168.42
C ALA A 240 -32.96 10.23 -168.81
N GLN A 241 -32.96 11.27 -167.98
CA GLN A 241 -33.63 12.54 -168.29
C GLN A 241 -32.92 13.39 -169.35
N ARG A 242 -31.61 13.24 -169.52
CA ARG A 242 -30.87 13.92 -170.61
C ARG A 242 -31.05 13.25 -171.96
N GLU A 243 -31.41 11.97 -171.97
CA GLU A 243 -31.66 11.20 -173.19
C GLU A 243 -33.10 11.34 -173.72
N ALA A 244 -34.02 11.90 -172.92
CA ALA A 244 -35.41 12.20 -173.29
C ALA A 244 -35.57 13.62 -173.89
#